data_AF-A0A533WEX7-F1
#
_entry.id   AF-A0A533WEX7-F1
#
_cell.length_a   1.000
_cell.length_b   1.000
_cell.length_c   1.000
_cell.angle_alpha   90.00
_cell.angle_beta   90.00
_cell.angle_gamma   90.00
#
_symmetry.space_group_name_H-M   'P 1'
#
loop_
_entity.id
_entity.type
_entity.pdbx_description
1 polymer ?
#
loop_
_entity_poly.entity_id
_entity_poly.type
_entity_poly.pdbx_seq_one_letter_code
_entity_poly.pdbx_strand_id
1 'polypeptide(L)'
;MTSYNRRSRTKGGLITSLLVASTLLVMSATLSSAHALALYSFTQTQPGLVKQDTLTTGDTSYWTLSGSAVLQGAPTTTSEDAQGLHLGIKAAVSGQWAGYYAQSPDTSAYLFHAVLTLPSTTISDTAPNAQFNTGLYVQTAPLPKINYVTCSGAVNPFGYYWGVWLASGNTNQATTITPLWFMWMNNQPLTRDCTIITNGNNLLKVYFDGTPVFSSTTMNLNIPPPFNSFLEVQTTSAAQMLSSTYTDYYATKSGTVTVASAPLSSRVTIEDTSGKVLASAQTDSNGNAVLNVENIHMPLQGYIRSYGLDLLGSSVMTATTSSPVTIWGGNSYAATLGPSLAPGSAASAPTNAPSSSAGTSSSPLSADTVTATAGQSLSSASATLPTQISPTAPHRLMHLVSRTS
;
A
#
# COMPACT_ATOMS: atom_id res chain seq x y z
N MET A 1 51.20 65.49 -11.16
CA MET A 1 52.32 66.13 -10.43
C MET A 1 53.32 65.02 -10.10
N THR A 2 54.32 64.72 -10.95
CA THR A 2 55.72 65.20 -10.92
C THR A 2 56.38 65.01 -9.54
N SER A 3 57.56 64.38 -9.35
CA SER A 3 58.72 64.10 -10.22
C SER A 3 59.75 63.22 -9.46
N TYR A 4 60.82 62.78 -10.16
CA TYR A 4 62.22 62.60 -9.73
C TYR A 4 62.87 61.19 -9.70
N ASN A 5 63.83 61.01 -10.66
CA ASN A 5 65.18 60.38 -10.59
C ASN A 5 65.35 58.91 -10.12
N ARG A 6 66.33 58.08 -10.54
CA ARG A 6 67.67 58.25 -11.14
C ARG A 6 68.21 56.85 -11.57
N ARG A 7 68.98 56.84 -12.67
CA ARG A 7 70.23 56.09 -12.99
C ARG A 7 70.46 54.59 -12.64
N SER A 8 70.77 53.83 -13.71
CA SER A 8 72.02 53.05 -13.99
C SER A 8 72.46 51.87 -13.10
N ARG A 9 72.59 50.67 -13.67
CA ARG A 9 73.88 49.99 -13.99
C ARG A 9 73.68 48.57 -14.54
N THR A 10 74.43 48.26 -15.60
CA THR A 10 74.76 46.92 -16.09
C THR A 10 76.04 46.40 -15.43
N LYS A 11 76.16 45.06 -15.21
CA LYS A 11 77.34 44.22 -15.53
C LYS A 11 77.27 42.79 -14.95
N GLY A 12 77.62 41.82 -15.80
CA GLY A 12 78.38 40.57 -15.52
C GLY A 12 77.59 39.43 -14.85
N GLY A 13 77.78 38.14 -15.14
CA GLY A 13 78.74 37.41 -15.97
C GLY A 13 78.49 35.89 -15.77
N LEU A 14 78.94 35.06 -16.71
CA LEU A 14 78.77 33.60 -16.81
C LEU A 14 79.17 32.79 -15.55
N ILE A 15 78.53 31.62 -15.35
CA ILE A 15 79.16 30.27 -15.28
C ILE A 15 78.05 29.17 -15.28
N THR A 16 78.33 28.10 -16.03
CA THR A 16 77.62 26.82 -16.24
C THR A 16 77.46 25.93 -15.00
N SER A 17 76.32 25.23 -14.85
CA SER A 17 76.24 23.76 -14.59
C SER A 17 74.81 23.23 -14.34
N LEU A 18 74.60 21.99 -14.79
CA LEU A 18 73.44 21.10 -14.68
C LEU A 18 72.78 21.05 -13.28
N LEU A 19 71.45 20.99 -13.26
CA LEU A 19 70.69 20.27 -12.23
C LEU A 19 69.43 19.65 -12.85
N VAL A 20 69.39 18.32 -12.78
CA VAL A 20 68.30 17.43 -13.17
C VAL A 20 67.10 17.70 -12.26
N ALA A 21 66.00 18.18 -12.82
CA ALA A 21 64.74 18.31 -12.10
C ALA A 21 64.00 16.98 -12.15
N SER A 22 64.07 16.21 -11.07
CA SER A 22 63.26 15.02 -10.83
C SER A 22 61.79 15.42 -10.70
N THR A 23 61.00 15.13 -11.72
CA THR A 23 59.53 15.19 -11.68
C THR A 23 58.99 14.04 -10.83
N LEU A 24 58.59 14.36 -9.60
CA LEU A 24 57.75 13.46 -8.80
C LEU A 24 56.34 13.50 -9.38
N LEU A 25 56.06 12.61 -10.35
CA LEU A 25 54.69 12.27 -10.72
C LEU A 25 54.07 11.53 -9.52
N VAL A 26 53.31 12.25 -8.69
CA VAL A 26 52.30 11.60 -7.85
C VAL A 26 51.20 11.16 -8.80
N MET A 27 51.33 9.94 -9.32
CA MET A 27 50.18 9.24 -9.88
C MET A 27 49.22 8.97 -8.73
N SER A 28 48.28 9.89 -8.55
CA SER A 28 47.02 9.62 -7.87
C SER A 28 46.31 8.55 -8.68
N ALA A 29 46.65 7.29 -8.45
CA ALA A 29 45.82 6.19 -8.87
C ALA A 29 44.47 6.41 -8.18
N THR A 30 43.51 6.94 -8.93
CA THR A 30 42.09 6.80 -8.62
C THR A 30 41.81 5.31 -8.69
N LEU A 31 42.12 4.59 -7.62
CA LEU A 31 41.58 3.28 -7.37
C LEU A 31 40.07 3.49 -7.36
N SER A 32 39.43 3.12 -8.47
CA SER A 32 37.99 2.90 -8.51
C SER A 32 37.67 2.05 -7.29
N SER A 33 36.75 2.52 -6.44
CA SER A 33 36.29 1.78 -5.28
C SER A 33 35.96 0.37 -5.74
N ALA A 34 36.78 -0.60 -5.34
CA ALA A 34 36.50 -1.99 -5.57
C ALA A 34 35.10 -2.21 -5.01
N HIS A 35 34.14 -2.57 -5.86
CA HIS A 35 32.79 -2.83 -5.42
C HIS A 35 32.89 -4.03 -4.50
N ALA A 36 32.87 -3.78 -3.18
CA ALA A 36 32.85 -4.85 -2.21
C ALA A 36 31.65 -5.72 -2.55
N LEU A 37 31.90 -7.00 -2.83
CA LEU A 37 30.82 -7.97 -3.02
C LEU A 37 30.01 -7.98 -1.73
N ALA A 38 28.68 -7.89 -1.87
CA ALA A 38 27.79 -7.98 -0.72
C ALA A 38 28.06 -9.29 0.03
N LEU A 39 28.42 -9.16 1.32
CA LEU A 39 28.76 -10.29 2.18
C LEU A 39 27.51 -11.11 2.52
N TYR A 40 26.34 -10.47 2.50
CA TYR A 40 25.05 -11.06 2.80
C TYR A 40 24.11 -10.97 1.60
N SER A 41 23.17 -11.89 1.54
CA SER A 41 22.01 -11.83 0.63
C SER A 41 20.72 -11.70 1.42
N PHE A 42 19.80 -10.86 0.94
CA PHE A 42 18.45 -10.81 1.48
C PHE A 42 17.53 -11.78 0.74
N THR A 43 16.87 -12.65 1.50
CA THR A 43 15.83 -13.56 0.98
C THR A 43 14.52 -13.25 1.66
N GLN A 44 13.43 -13.26 0.88
CA GLN A 44 12.10 -13.06 1.41
C GLN A 44 11.68 -14.25 2.28
N THR A 45 11.27 -13.98 3.50
CA THR A 45 10.82 -14.99 4.46
C THR A 45 9.29 -15.04 4.58
N GLN A 46 8.61 -13.91 4.35
CA GLN A 46 7.14 -13.85 4.36
C GLN A 46 6.60 -12.87 3.30
N PRO A 47 5.51 -13.23 2.60
CA PRO A 47 4.78 -12.32 1.72
C PRO A 47 3.79 -11.43 2.49
N GLY A 48 3.76 -10.17 2.08
CA GLY A 48 2.86 -9.12 2.57
C GLY A 48 1.61 -8.92 1.73
N LEU A 49 1.64 -9.27 0.44
CA LEU A 49 0.46 -9.23 -0.43
C LEU A 49 -0.62 -10.19 0.08
N VAL A 50 -1.85 -9.69 0.20
CA VAL A 50 -3.03 -10.52 0.49
C VAL A 50 -3.84 -10.72 -0.78
N LYS A 51 -4.12 -9.63 -1.51
CA LYS A 51 -4.77 -9.68 -2.82
C LYS A 51 -4.30 -8.51 -3.67
N GLN A 52 -4.17 -8.76 -4.97
CA GLN A 52 -4.10 -7.75 -6.01
C GLN A 52 -5.16 -8.08 -7.06
N ASP A 53 -5.76 -7.06 -7.63
CA ASP A 53 -6.63 -7.12 -8.78
C ASP A 53 -6.44 -5.82 -9.58
N THR A 54 -6.01 -5.93 -10.85
CA THR A 54 -5.84 -4.73 -11.68
C THR A 54 -7.18 -4.10 -12.04
N LEU A 55 -8.27 -4.86 -11.92
CA LEU A 55 -9.63 -4.51 -12.34
C LEU A 55 -9.71 -4.20 -13.83
N THR A 56 -8.87 -4.84 -14.66
CA THR A 56 -8.79 -4.58 -16.12
C THR A 56 -8.81 -5.83 -16.98
N THR A 57 -9.15 -6.99 -16.38
CA THR A 57 -9.00 -8.31 -17.00
C THR A 57 -10.31 -8.89 -17.50
N GLY A 58 -11.45 -8.36 -17.03
CA GLY A 58 -12.77 -8.95 -17.20
C GLY A 58 -13.14 -9.96 -16.11
N ASP A 59 -12.23 -10.28 -15.19
CA ASP A 59 -12.44 -11.28 -14.13
C ASP A 59 -12.97 -10.63 -12.85
N THR A 60 -14.28 -10.71 -12.66
CA THR A 60 -14.95 -10.22 -11.45
C THR A 60 -15.18 -11.31 -10.39
N SER A 61 -14.60 -12.51 -10.55
CA SER A 61 -14.87 -13.67 -9.68
C SER A 61 -14.48 -13.48 -8.21
N TYR A 62 -13.56 -12.56 -7.94
CA TYR A 62 -13.18 -12.18 -6.58
C TYR A 62 -14.27 -11.35 -5.87
N TRP A 63 -15.16 -10.71 -6.63
CA TRP A 63 -16.08 -9.70 -6.13
C TRP A 63 -17.51 -10.24 -6.05
N THR A 64 -18.17 -10.01 -4.92
CA THR A 64 -19.63 -10.16 -4.82
C THR A 64 -20.28 -8.83 -5.23
N LEU A 65 -20.99 -8.84 -6.35
CA LEU A 65 -21.73 -7.68 -6.84
C LEU A 65 -23.14 -7.65 -6.23
N SER A 66 -23.48 -6.59 -5.51
CA SER A 66 -24.78 -6.42 -4.87
C SER A 66 -25.03 -4.97 -4.46
N GLY A 67 -26.13 -4.71 -3.78
CA GLY A 67 -26.42 -3.38 -3.22
C GLY A 67 -27.90 -3.14 -3.00
N SER A 68 -28.22 -2.05 -2.29
CA SER A 68 -29.61 -1.63 -2.07
C SER A 68 -30.32 -1.32 -3.38
N ALA A 69 -29.60 -0.91 -4.42
CA ALA A 69 -30.13 -0.69 -5.76
C ALA A 69 -30.81 -1.95 -6.33
N VAL A 70 -30.19 -3.12 -6.18
CA VAL A 70 -30.73 -4.40 -6.66
C VAL A 70 -32.05 -4.73 -5.95
N LEU A 71 -32.09 -4.55 -4.62
CA LEU A 71 -33.28 -4.78 -3.80
C LEU A 71 -34.41 -3.79 -4.10
N GLN A 72 -34.07 -2.56 -4.47
CA GLN A 72 -35.02 -1.51 -4.86
C GLN A 72 -35.52 -1.65 -6.32
N GLY A 73 -34.98 -2.60 -7.10
CA GLY A 73 -35.25 -2.69 -8.55
C GLY A 73 -34.69 -1.50 -9.33
N ALA A 74 -33.69 -0.81 -8.79
CA ALA A 74 -33.03 0.32 -9.44
C ALA A 74 -32.07 -0.17 -10.54
N PRO A 75 -31.97 0.52 -11.69
CA PRO A 75 -31.05 0.12 -12.75
C PRO A 75 -29.60 0.13 -12.28
N THR A 76 -28.89 -0.97 -12.55
CA THR A 76 -27.46 -1.15 -12.28
C THR A 76 -26.76 -1.73 -13.49
N THR A 77 -25.47 -1.42 -13.65
CA THR A 77 -24.60 -2.02 -14.67
C THR A 77 -23.26 -2.37 -14.07
N THR A 78 -22.69 -3.49 -14.51
CA THR A 78 -21.30 -3.85 -14.26
C THR A 78 -20.64 -4.24 -15.57
N SER A 79 -19.45 -3.70 -15.79
CA SER A 79 -18.55 -4.16 -16.86
C SER A 79 -17.11 -3.97 -16.39
N GLU A 80 -16.21 -4.79 -16.91
CA GLU A 80 -14.78 -4.60 -16.71
C GLU A 80 -14.09 -4.66 -18.07
N ASP A 81 -13.23 -3.67 -18.34
CA ASP A 81 -12.48 -3.54 -19.58
C ASP A 81 -11.07 -3.03 -19.30
N ALA A 82 -10.30 -2.69 -20.34
CA ALA A 82 -8.92 -2.22 -20.19
C ALA A 82 -8.79 -0.90 -19.40
N GLN A 83 -9.89 -0.18 -19.17
CA GLN A 83 -9.93 1.09 -18.45
C GLN A 83 -10.28 0.90 -16.96
N GLY A 84 -10.87 -0.23 -16.57
CA GLY A 84 -11.19 -0.53 -15.19
C GLY A 84 -12.46 -1.34 -14.99
N LEU A 85 -12.79 -1.59 -13.72
CA LEU A 85 -14.10 -2.05 -13.29
C LEU A 85 -15.05 -0.84 -13.28
N HIS A 86 -16.16 -0.94 -14.00
CA HIS A 86 -17.20 0.08 -14.07
C HIS A 86 -18.42 -0.37 -13.29
N LEU A 87 -18.79 0.40 -12.26
CA LEU A 87 -20.05 0.23 -11.55
C LEU A 87 -20.97 1.41 -11.89
N GLY A 88 -22.11 1.09 -12.50
CA GLY A 88 -23.11 2.07 -12.88
C GLY A 88 -24.40 1.91 -12.10
N ILE A 89 -25.03 3.03 -11.78
CA ILE A 89 -26.25 3.09 -10.98
C ILE A 89 -27.13 4.27 -11.39
N LYS A 90 -28.45 4.06 -11.29
CA LYS A 90 -29.48 5.09 -11.38
C LYS A 90 -30.48 4.86 -10.26
N ALA A 91 -30.86 5.88 -9.50
CA ALA A 91 -31.88 5.73 -8.47
C ALA A 91 -33.25 5.42 -9.11
N ALA A 92 -34.02 4.51 -8.51
CA ALA A 92 -35.39 4.23 -8.95
C ALA A 92 -36.33 5.40 -8.66
N VAL A 93 -36.09 6.11 -7.56
CA VAL A 93 -36.90 7.24 -7.09
C VAL A 93 -35.98 8.42 -6.82
N SER A 94 -36.27 9.59 -7.42
CA SER A 94 -35.47 10.80 -7.21
C SER A 94 -35.41 11.17 -5.73
N GLY A 95 -34.19 11.45 -5.25
CA GLY A 95 -33.93 11.82 -3.86
C GLY A 95 -33.83 10.63 -2.89
N GLN A 96 -34.11 9.40 -3.33
CA GLN A 96 -33.87 8.18 -2.54
C GLN A 96 -32.51 7.59 -2.90
N TRP A 97 -31.72 7.24 -1.89
CA TRP A 97 -30.42 6.62 -2.10
C TRP A 97 -30.55 5.19 -2.62
N ALA A 98 -29.88 4.91 -3.73
CA ALA A 98 -29.57 3.58 -4.20
C ALA A 98 -28.05 3.40 -4.16
N GLY A 99 -27.57 2.24 -3.71
CA GLY A 99 -26.16 1.87 -3.68
C GLY A 99 -25.91 0.55 -4.39
N TYR A 100 -24.77 0.45 -5.07
CA TYR A 100 -24.34 -0.74 -5.80
C TYR A 100 -22.82 -0.90 -5.67
N TYR A 101 -22.36 -2.09 -5.34
CA TYR A 101 -20.98 -2.34 -4.93
C TYR A 101 -20.42 -3.65 -5.46
N ALA A 102 -19.10 -3.69 -5.53
CA ALA A 102 -18.27 -4.89 -5.56
C ALA A 102 -17.65 -5.10 -4.17
N GLN A 103 -18.03 -6.18 -3.48
CA GLN A 103 -17.56 -6.54 -2.15
C GLN A 103 -16.48 -7.62 -2.23
N SER A 104 -15.35 -7.42 -1.56
CA SER A 104 -14.31 -8.46 -1.43
C SER A 104 -14.65 -9.49 -0.34
N PRO A 105 -14.03 -10.68 -0.37
CA PRO A 105 -14.08 -11.64 0.74
C PRO A 105 -13.41 -11.08 2.00
N ASP A 106 -13.73 -11.71 3.13
CA ASP A 106 -13.14 -11.37 4.42
C ASP A 106 -11.62 -11.60 4.42
N THR A 107 -10.88 -10.69 5.02
CA THR A 107 -9.42 -10.64 4.97
C THR A 107 -8.79 -10.16 6.27
N SER A 108 -7.55 -10.59 6.51
CA SER A 108 -6.68 -10.12 7.59
C SER A 108 -5.75 -8.98 7.16
N ALA A 109 -6.00 -8.35 6.00
CA ALA A 109 -5.23 -7.20 5.53
C ALA A 109 -5.44 -5.98 6.45
N TYR A 110 -4.43 -5.11 6.50
CA TYR A 110 -4.47 -3.87 7.29
C TYR A 110 -4.33 -2.61 6.41
N LEU A 111 -3.93 -2.79 5.16
CA LEU A 111 -3.81 -1.73 4.16
C LEU A 111 -4.64 -2.12 2.94
N PHE A 112 -5.44 -1.19 2.45
CA PHE A 112 -6.32 -1.34 1.29
C PHE A 112 -6.10 -0.17 0.36
N HIS A 113 -6.04 -0.44 -0.95
CA HIS A 113 -5.84 0.56 -1.97
C HIS A 113 -6.77 0.32 -3.17
N ALA A 114 -7.19 1.42 -3.80
CA ALA A 114 -7.80 1.44 -5.11
C ALA A 114 -7.67 2.84 -5.73
N VAL A 115 -7.65 2.90 -7.05
CA VAL A 115 -7.79 4.15 -7.81
C VAL A 115 -9.27 4.35 -8.16
N LEU A 116 -9.80 5.52 -7.86
CA LEU A 116 -11.22 5.86 -7.97
C LEU A 116 -11.42 6.98 -8.99
N THR A 117 -12.36 6.83 -9.91
CA THR A 117 -12.70 7.88 -10.91
C THR A 117 -14.15 8.31 -10.81
N LEU A 118 -14.38 9.62 -10.61
CA LEU A 118 -15.68 10.25 -10.74
C LEU A 118 -16.10 10.39 -12.22
N PRO A 119 -17.41 10.30 -12.54
CA PRO A 119 -17.88 10.39 -13.92
C PRO A 119 -17.66 11.76 -14.57
N SER A 120 -17.68 12.83 -13.77
CA SER A 120 -17.70 14.21 -14.24
C SER A 120 -17.45 15.20 -13.10
N THR A 121 -17.26 16.47 -13.44
CA THR A 121 -17.14 17.58 -12.47
C THR A 121 -18.49 18.07 -11.94
N THR A 122 -19.58 17.82 -12.67
CA THR A 122 -20.97 18.09 -12.27
C THR A 122 -21.89 17.04 -12.86
N ILE A 123 -23.08 16.86 -12.27
CA ILE A 123 -24.16 16.05 -12.86
C ILE A 123 -25.29 16.93 -13.36
N SER A 124 -25.99 16.50 -14.40
CA SER A 124 -27.07 17.26 -15.04
C SER A 124 -28.39 17.28 -14.25
N ASP A 125 -28.55 16.42 -13.23
CA ASP A 125 -29.77 16.35 -12.43
C ASP A 125 -29.87 17.52 -11.46
N THR A 126 -30.66 18.53 -11.77
CA THR A 126 -30.76 19.76 -10.97
C THR A 126 -31.61 19.61 -9.70
N ALA A 127 -32.05 18.40 -9.33
CA ALA A 127 -32.78 18.22 -8.08
C ALA A 127 -31.93 18.68 -6.87
N PRO A 128 -32.52 19.36 -5.86
CA PRO A 128 -31.77 19.97 -4.76
C PRO A 128 -30.87 19.02 -3.95
N ASN A 129 -31.17 17.73 -3.99
CA ASN A 129 -30.46 16.65 -3.30
C ASN A 129 -29.89 15.61 -4.28
N ALA A 130 -29.78 15.94 -5.58
CA ALA A 130 -29.14 15.09 -6.56
C ALA A 130 -27.65 14.95 -6.24
N GLN A 131 -27.21 13.72 -6.08
CA GLN A 131 -25.84 13.40 -5.73
C GLN A 131 -25.46 12.04 -6.29
N PHE A 132 -24.20 11.91 -6.67
CA PHE A 132 -23.53 10.65 -6.91
C PHE A 132 -22.26 10.60 -6.07
N ASN A 133 -21.95 9.44 -5.50
CA ASN A 133 -20.68 9.22 -4.83
C ASN A 133 -20.09 7.86 -5.22
N THR A 134 -18.77 7.77 -5.04
CA THR A 134 -17.97 6.58 -5.26
C THR A 134 -16.91 6.50 -4.17
N GLY A 135 -16.57 5.30 -3.69
CA GLY A 135 -15.54 5.16 -2.68
C GLY A 135 -14.95 3.77 -2.55
N LEU A 136 -13.79 3.72 -1.88
CA LEU A 136 -13.24 2.53 -1.26
C LEU A 136 -13.67 2.55 0.22
N TYR A 137 -14.33 1.49 0.66
CA TYR A 137 -14.81 1.33 2.03
C TYR A 137 -14.11 0.14 2.67
N VAL A 138 -13.71 0.26 3.93
CA VAL A 138 -13.19 -0.84 4.76
C VAL A 138 -14.11 -1.01 5.95
N GLN A 139 -14.71 -2.18 6.07
CA GLN A 139 -15.75 -2.47 7.07
C GLN A 139 -15.42 -3.74 7.85
N THR A 140 -16.07 -3.90 9.00
CA THR A 140 -16.08 -5.15 9.76
C THR A 140 -16.92 -6.18 9.00
N ALA A 141 -16.37 -7.38 8.80
CA ALA A 141 -17.12 -8.47 8.21
C ALA A 141 -18.17 -9.10 9.16
N PRO A 142 -17.88 -9.33 10.46
CA PRO A 142 -18.89 -9.84 11.40
C PRO A 142 -19.90 -8.78 11.87
N LEU A 143 -21.20 -8.99 11.61
CA LEU A 143 -22.29 -8.21 12.19
C LEU A 143 -22.29 -8.32 13.74
N PRO A 144 -22.62 -7.22 14.47
CA PRO A 144 -23.97 -6.68 14.42
C PRO A 144 -24.09 -5.20 13.99
N LYS A 145 -23.03 -4.56 13.51
CA LYS A 145 -23.08 -3.13 13.13
C LYS A 145 -22.33 -2.85 11.85
N ILE A 146 -22.90 -2.00 11.00
CA ILE A 146 -22.21 -1.44 9.83
C ILE A 146 -21.38 -0.24 10.29
N ASN A 147 -20.12 -0.51 10.63
CA ASN A 147 -19.11 0.50 10.90
C ASN A 147 -18.05 0.42 9.81
N TYR A 148 -17.63 1.58 9.30
CA TYR A 148 -16.64 1.63 8.23
C TYR A 148 -15.84 2.92 8.22
N VAL A 149 -14.67 2.84 7.60
CA VAL A 149 -13.93 4.00 7.12
C VAL A 149 -13.98 3.99 5.60
N THR A 150 -14.06 5.17 5.01
CA THR A 150 -14.04 5.30 3.55
C THR A 150 -13.30 6.57 3.14
N CYS A 151 -12.64 6.46 2.00
CA CYS A 151 -12.26 7.58 1.17
C CYS A 151 -13.16 7.56 -0.07
N SER A 152 -13.71 8.72 -0.41
CA SER A 152 -14.75 8.79 -1.43
C SER A 152 -14.67 10.09 -2.21
N GLY A 153 -15.05 10.02 -3.49
CA GLY A 153 -15.42 11.17 -4.30
C GLY A 153 -16.94 11.32 -4.36
N ALA A 154 -17.44 12.53 -4.46
CA ALA A 154 -18.84 12.77 -4.76
C ALA A 154 -19.02 13.95 -5.71
N VAL A 155 -20.06 13.90 -6.53
CA VAL A 155 -20.44 14.93 -7.51
C VAL A 155 -21.93 15.24 -7.41
N ASN A 156 -22.27 16.51 -7.60
CA ASN A 156 -23.62 17.07 -7.62
C ASN A 156 -23.70 18.16 -8.72
N PRO A 157 -24.84 18.84 -8.89
CA PRO A 157 -24.99 19.86 -9.95
C PRO A 157 -24.08 21.07 -9.82
N PHE A 158 -23.57 21.32 -8.61
CA PHE A 158 -22.75 22.49 -8.28
C PHE A 158 -21.27 22.17 -8.27
N GLY A 159 -20.89 20.88 -8.29
CA GLY A 159 -19.51 20.49 -8.23
C GLY A 159 -19.24 19.10 -7.68
N TYR A 160 -17.97 18.86 -7.35
CA TYR A 160 -17.50 17.62 -6.77
C TYR A 160 -16.54 17.83 -5.59
N TYR A 161 -16.35 16.81 -4.78
CA TYR A 161 -15.40 16.84 -3.66
C TYR A 161 -14.82 15.46 -3.40
N TRP A 162 -13.69 15.48 -2.68
CA TRP A 162 -13.08 14.29 -2.09
C TRP A 162 -13.16 14.38 -0.58
N GLY A 163 -13.33 13.24 0.09
CA GLY A 163 -13.47 13.20 1.54
C GLY A 163 -13.06 11.88 2.15
N VAL A 164 -12.79 11.92 3.45
CA VAL A 164 -12.61 10.76 4.31
C VAL A 164 -13.68 10.78 5.38
N TRP A 165 -14.34 9.65 5.59
CA TRP A 165 -15.48 9.53 6.48
C TRP A 165 -15.32 8.33 7.40
N LEU A 166 -15.65 8.53 8.68
CA LEU A 166 -15.90 7.44 9.62
C LEU A 166 -17.40 7.30 9.78
N ALA A 167 -17.91 6.09 9.60
CA ALA A 167 -19.31 5.81 9.79
C ALA A 167 -19.52 4.76 10.89
N SER A 168 -20.59 4.95 11.65
CA SER A 168 -21.07 3.97 12.62
C SER A 168 -22.55 3.73 12.46
N GLY A 169 -22.99 2.50 12.74
CA GLY A 169 -24.32 2.04 12.35
C GLY A 169 -24.93 0.98 13.23
N ASN A 170 -26.07 0.47 12.74
CA ASN A 170 -26.73 -0.72 13.24
C ASN A 170 -26.57 -1.87 12.22
N THR A 171 -27.25 -3.01 12.45
CA THR A 171 -27.16 -4.21 11.59
C THR A 171 -27.53 -3.95 10.14
N ASN A 172 -28.44 -3.01 9.93
CA ASN A 172 -28.95 -2.74 8.60
C ASN A 172 -28.08 -1.74 7.90
N GLN A 173 -27.38 -0.85 8.63
CA GLN A 173 -27.08 0.45 8.05
C GLN A 173 -26.24 1.46 8.89
N ALA A 174 -25.42 2.31 8.25
CA ALA A 174 -24.59 3.35 8.88
C ALA A 174 -25.35 4.65 9.26
N THR A 175 -25.61 4.88 10.54
CA THR A 175 -26.55 5.91 11.07
C THR A 175 -25.89 7.23 11.39
N THR A 176 -24.58 7.22 11.58
CA THR A 176 -23.79 8.40 11.91
C THR A 176 -22.58 8.44 11.01
N ILE A 177 -22.36 9.58 10.38
CA ILE A 177 -21.24 9.81 9.47
C ILE A 177 -20.49 11.03 9.97
N THR A 178 -19.21 10.83 10.27
CA THR A 178 -18.32 11.85 10.77
C THR A 178 -17.31 12.20 9.67
N PRO A 179 -17.30 13.45 9.16
CA PRO A 179 -16.22 13.90 8.28
C PRO A 179 -14.90 13.89 9.04
N LEU A 180 -13.91 13.19 8.51
CA LEU A 180 -12.53 13.20 9.02
C LEU A 180 -11.65 14.15 8.22
N TRP A 181 -11.92 14.25 6.92
CA TRP A 181 -11.24 15.15 6.00
C TRP A 181 -12.15 15.46 4.81
N PHE A 182 -12.06 16.66 4.26
CA PHE A 182 -12.91 17.12 3.15
C PHE A 182 -12.21 18.17 2.29
N MET A 183 -12.35 18.06 0.97
CA MET A 183 -11.87 19.06 0.01
C MET A 183 -12.82 19.23 -1.17
N TRP A 184 -13.41 20.42 -1.29
CA TRP A 184 -14.30 20.82 -2.39
C TRP A 184 -13.50 21.33 -3.60
N MET A 185 -13.73 20.78 -4.80
CA MET A 185 -13.33 21.18 -6.17
C MET A 185 -11.99 21.90 -6.45
N ASN A 186 -11.10 22.10 -5.48
CA ASN A 186 -9.90 22.96 -5.52
C ASN A 186 -8.84 22.43 -6.49
N ASN A 187 -9.11 22.52 -7.80
CA ASN A 187 -8.35 21.92 -8.90
C ASN A 187 -8.00 20.45 -8.65
N GLN A 188 -8.93 19.71 -8.03
CA GLN A 188 -8.71 18.31 -7.73
C GLN A 188 -8.86 17.47 -9.01
N PRO A 189 -8.10 16.39 -9.17
CA PRO A 189 -8.36 15.47 -10.26
C PRO A 189 -9.67 14.70 -10.01
N LEU A 190 -10.35 14.29 -11.09
CA LEU A 190 -11.50 13.37 -11.03
C LEU A 190 -11.11 11.93 -10.74
N THR A 191 -9.84 11.59 -10.95
CA THR A 191 -9.24 10.29 -10.63
C THR A 191 -8.26 10.47 -9.48
N ARG A 192 -8.39 9.66 -8.42
CA ARG A 192 -7.47 9.69 -7.28
C ARG A 192 -7.13 8.31 -6.79
N ASP A 193 -5.88 8.12 -6.42
CA ASP A 193 -5.41 6.99 -5.63
C ASP A 193 -5.93 7.14 -4.21
N CYS A 194 -6.55 6.11 -3.64
CA CYS A 194 -6.85 6.07 -2.22
C CYS A 194 -6.18 4.88 -1.54
N THR A 195 -5.50 5.16 -0.43
CA THR A 195 -5.01 4.13 0.50
C THR A 195 -5.60 4.32 1.89
N ILE A 196 -6.21 3.27 2.45
CA ILE A 196 -6.70 3.20 3.83
C ILE A 196 -5.84 2.20 4.60
N ILE A 197 -5.31 2.61 5.76
CA ILE A 197 -4.56 1.75 6.68
C ILE A 197 -5.26 1.77 8.02
N THR A 198 -5.71 0.61 8.49
CA THR A 198 -6.39 0.51 9.77
C THR A 198 -6.19 -0.83 10.45
N ASN A 199 -6.10 -0.80 11.78
CA ASN A 199 -6.22 -2.00 12.61
C ASN A 199 -7.63 -2.22 13.17
N GLY A 200 -8.58 -1.38 12.77
CA GLY A 200 -9.98 -1.51 13.16
C GLY A 200 -10.30 -1.04 14.58
N ASN A 201 -9.29 -0.74 15.39
CA ASN A 201 -9.45 -0.33 16.77
C ASN A 201 -9.12 1.14 16.96
N ASN A 202 -7.84 1.51 16.80
CA ASN A 202 -7.33 2.84 17.12
C ASN A 202 -6.46 3.48 16.04
N LEU A 203 -5.95 2.68 15.10
CA LEU A 203 -5.11 3.15 14.00
C LEU A 203 -5.97 3.42 12.77
N LEU A 204 -5.91 4.65 12.27
CA LEU A 204 -6.41 5.01 10.94
C LEU A 204 -5.42 5.97 10.29
N LYS A 205 -4.89 5.60 9.13
CA LYS A 205 -4.20 6.52 8.21
C LYS A 205 -4.88 6.45 6.86
N VAL A 206 -5.09 7.60 6.22
CA VAL A 206 -5.67 7.68 4.89
C VAL A 206 -4.83 8.59 4.03
N TYR A 207 -4.54 8.12 2.82
CA TYR A 207 -3.76 8.83 1.82
C TYR A 207 -4.61 9.04 0.58
N PHE A 208 -4.51 10.23 -0.01
CA PHE A 208 -4.88 10.45 -1.40
C PHE A 208 -3.62 10.76 -2.20
N ASP A 209 -3.42 10.09 -3.34
CA ASP A 209 -2.27 10.33 -4.24
C ASP A 209 -0.91 10.24 -3.51
N GLY A 210 -0.78 9.26 -2.62
CA GLY A 210 0.40 9.08 -1.76
C GLY A 210 0.60 10.15 -0.68
N THR A 211 -0.29 11.14 -0.59
CA THR A 211 -0.23 12.24 0.39
C THR A 211 -1.16 11.96 1.58
N PRO A 212 -0.66 12.01 2.84
CA PRO A 212 -1.51 11.78 4.00
C PRO A 212 -2.54 12.90 4.15
N VAL A 213 -3.82 12.53 4.20
CA VAL A 213 -4.95 13.46 4.41
C VAL A 213 -5.59 13.29 5.78
N PHE A 214 -5.42 12.14 6.41
CA PHE A 214 -5.86 11.87 7.78
C PHE A 214 -4.93 10.86 8.45
N SER A 215 -4.66 11.05 9.75
CA SER A 215 -3.88 10.12 10.55
C SER A 215 -4.28 10.21 12.03
N SER A 216 -4.55 9.06 12.65
CA SER A 216 -4.80 8.93 14.09
C SER A 216 -4.38 7.55 14.60
N THR A 217 -3.89 7.51 15.83
CA THR A 217 -3.56 6.28 16.57
C THR A 217 -4.38 6.12 17.87
N THR A 218 -5.34 7.02 18.09
CA THR A 218 -6.11 7.13 19.34
C THR A 218 -7.63 7.13 19.11
N MET A 219 -8.09 7.15 17.86
CA MET A 219 -9.51 7.22 17.52
C MET A 219 -10.20 5.89 17.72
N ASN A 220 -11.29 5.82 18.49
CA ASN A 220 -12.06 4.59 18.59
C ASN A 220 -12.87 4.32 17.30
N LEU A 221 -12.39 3.41 16.47
CA LEU A 221 -13.00 3.07 15.18
C LEU A 221 -14.17 2.10 15.33
N ASN A 222 -14.09 1.15 16.27
CA ASN A 222 -15.06 0.06 16.44
C ASN A 222 -15.30 -0.74 15.14
N ILE A 223 -14.24 -1.00 14.36
CA ILE A 223 -14.28 -1.79 13.11
C ILE A 223 -13.38 -3.02 13.31
N PRO A 224 -13.68 -3.97 14.22
CA PRO A 224 -12.81 -5.12 14.43
C PRO A 224 -12.62 -5.97 13.17
N PRO A 225 -11.42 -6.54 12.94
CA PRO A 225 -11.20 -7.52 11.88
C PRO A 225 -11.95 -8.85 12.15
N PRO A 226 -12.12 -9.73 11.14
CA PRO A 226 -11.65 -9.58 9.76
C PRO A 226 -12.38 -8.45 9.03
N PHE A 227 -11.69 -7.85 8.08
CA PHE A 227 -12.25 -6.78 7.25
C PHE A 227 -12.77 -7.34 5.94
N ASN A 228 -13.67 -6.61 5.32
CA ASN A 228 -13.87 -6.67 3.88
C ASN A 228 -13.81 -5.25 3.31
N SER A 229 -13.65 -5.16 2.00
CA SER A 229 -13.59 -3.90 1.29
C SER A 229 -14.67 -3.82 0.22
N PHE A 230 -15.20 -2.62 0.03
CA PHE A 230 -16.19 -2.35 -1.02
C PHE A 230 -15.63 -1.30 -1.98
N LEU A 231 -15.81 -1.56 -3.26
CA LEU A 231 -15.83 -0.54 -4.30
C LEU A 231 -17.29 -0.23 -4.55
N GLU A 232 -17.77 0.94 -4.14
CA GLU A 232 -19.21 1.23 -4.12
C GLU A 232 -19.52 2.56 -4.80
N VAL A 233 -20.59 2.56 -5.60
CA VAL A 233 -21.26 3.74 -6.12
C VAL A 233 -22.62 3.91 -5.46
N GLN A 234 -23.00 5.15 -5.16
CA GLN A 234 -24.35 5.47 -4.68
C GLN A 234 -24.88 6.71 -5.39
N THR A 235 -26.19 6.78 -5.57
CA THR A 235 -26.84 7.97 -6.11
C THR A 235 -28.24 8.19 -5.59
N THR A 236 -28.65 9.45 -5.56
CA THR A 236 -30.05 9.88 -5.41
C THR A 236 -30.69 10.29 -6.74
N SER A 237 -29.91 10.32 -7.83
CA SER A 237 -30.36 10.79 -9.13
C SER A 237 -31.15 9.71 -9.85
N ALA A 238 -32.42 10.02 -10.16
CA ALA A 238 -33.24 9.21 -11.06
C ALA A 238 -33.25 9.77 -12.49
N ALA A 239 -32.47 10.81 -12.78
CA ALA A 239 -32.44 11.43 -14.09
C ALA A 239 -31.58 10.64 -15.09
N GLN A 240 -30.44 10.09 -14.66
CA GLN A 240 -29.48 9.44 -15.55
C GLN A 240 -28.73 8.28 -14.87
N MET A 241 -28.15 7.41 -15.70
CA MET A 241 -27.20 6.41 -15.23
C MET A 241 -25.86 7.09 -14.99
N LEU A 242 -25.29 6.92 -13.80
CA LEU A 242 -23.98 7.46 -13.43
C LEU A 242 -23.07 6.29 -13.06
N SER A 243 -21.81 6.35 -13.49
CA SER A 243 -20.84 5.29 -13.26
C SER A 243 -19.54 5.82 -12.69
N SER A 244 -18.89 5.00 -11.88
CA SER A 244 -17.50 5.19 -11.47
C SER A 244 -16.65 4.09 -12.08
N THR A 245 -15.39 4.41 -12.35
CA THR A 245 -14.38 3.45 -12.78
C THR A 245 -13.39 3.24 -11.64
N TYR A 246 -13.02 1.98 -11.40
CA TYR A 246 -12.03 1.58 -10.41
C TYR A 246 -10.89 0.84 -11.10
N THR A 247 -9.66 1.15 -10.70
CA THR A 247 -8.45 0.41 -11.14
C THR A 247 -7.55 0.11 -9.96
N ASP A 248 -6.64 -0.84 -10.18
CA ASP A 248 -5.52 -1.13 -9.28
C ASP A 248 -5.92 -1.33 -7.81
N TYR A 249 -6.72 -2.36 -7.56
CA TYR A 249 -7.03 -2.76 -6.20
C TYR A 249 -5.92 -3.63 -5.61
N TYR A 250 -5.49 -3.32 -4.39
CA TYR A 250 -4.68 -4.25 -3.61
C TYR A 250 -4.92 -4.14 -2.11
N ALA A 251 -4.65 -5.25 -1.43
CA ALA A 251 -4.70 -5.37 0.02
C ALA A 251 -3.43 -6.03 0.55
N THR A 252 -2.84 -5.47 1.61
CA THR A 252 -1.58 -5.96 2.19
C THR A 252 -1.64 -6.09 3.70
N LYS A 253 -0.71 -6.88 4.27
CA LYS A 253 -0.65 -7.16 5.72
C LYS A 253 -0.15 -5.97 6.55
N SER A 254 0.55 -5.01 5.95
CA SER A 254 1.11 -3.85 6.65
C SER A 254 1.48 -2.73 5.67
N GLY A 255 1.65 -1.52 6.18
CA GLY A 255 2.28 -0.40 5.47
C GLY A 255 3.81 -0.38 5.54
N THR A 256 4.43 -1.43 6.07
CA THR A 256 5.89 -1.51 6.31
C THR A 256 6.51 -2.78 5.74
N VAL A 257 7.77 -2.72 5.35
CA VAL A 257 8.61 -3.88 5.02
C VAL A 257 9.57 -4.11 6.17
N THR A 258 9.73 -5.35 6.61
CA THR A 258 10.66 -5.69 7.70
C THR A 258 11.87 -6.43 7.14
N VAL A 259 13.03 -6.11 7.71
CA VAL A 259 14.28 -6.82 7.45
C VAL A 259 14.85 -7.27 8.78
N ALA A 260 15.21 -8.54 8.90
CA ALA A 260 15.82 -9.12 10.08
C ALA A 260 17.26 -9.56 9.80
N SER A 261 18.06 -9.62 10.86
CA SER A 261 19.45 -10.09 10.83
C SER A 261 20.35 -9.37 9.82
N ALA A 262 20.02 -8.12 9.47
CA ALA A 262 20.91 -7.27 8.70
C ALA A 262 22.16 -6.92 9.55
N PRO A 263 23.31 -6.62 8.91
CA PRO A 263 24.50 -6.18 9.62
C PRO A 263 24.19 -5.04 10.61
N LEU A 264 24.75 -5.11 11.82
CA LEU A 264 24.52 -4.09 12.84
C LEU A 264 25.04 -2.72 12.40
N SER A 265 24.41 -1.66 12.91
CA SER A 265 24.75 -0.27 12.57
C SER A 265 24.71 0.02 11.07
N SER A 266 23.87 -0.71 10.32
CA SER A 266 23.70 -0.52 8.88
C SER A 266 22.40 0.23 8.58
N ARG A 267 22.38 0.84 7.39
CA ARG A 267 21.20 1.45 6.80
C ARG A 267 20.65 0.50 5.74
N VAL A 268 19.42 0.04 5.94
CA VAL A 268 18.67 -0.74 4.95
C VAL A 268 17.88 0.23 4.05
N THR A 269 17.90 -0.01 2.76
CA THR A 269 17.16 0.76 1.74
C THR A 269 16.32 -0.16 0.86
N ILE A 270 15.19 0.36 0.40
CA ILE A 270 14.52 -0.11 -0.81
C ILE A 270 14.89 0.87 -1.91
N GLU A 271 15.49 0.37 -2.98
CA GLU A 271 15.91 1.15 -4.13
C GLU A 271 15.23 0.65 -5.39
N ASP A 272 14.71 1.55 -6.23
CA ASP A 272 14.24 1.15 -7.55
C ASP A 272 15.39 0.70 -8.46
N THR A 273 15.06 0.23 -9.66
CA THR A 273 16.07 -0.26 -10.62
C THR A 273 17.00 0.83 -11.15
N SER A 274 16.69 2.12 -10.95
CA SER A 274 17.55 3.25 -11.28
C SER A 274 18.50 3.63 -10.13
N GLY A 275 18.34 3.03 -8.95
CA GLY A 275 19.11 3.33 -7.74
C GLY A 275 18.49 4.44 -6.88
N LYS A 276 17.27 4.90 -7.19
CA LYS A 276 16.57 5.88 -6.33
C LYS A 276 16.08 5.18 -5.08
N VAL A 277 16.46 5.70 -3.92
CA VAL A 277 15.96 5.23 -2.62
C VAL A 277 14.50 5.60 -2.47
N LEU A 278 13.62 4.60 -2.36
CA LEU A 278 12.19 4.74 -2.12
C LEU A 278 11.86 4.78 -0.63
N ALA A 279 12.52 3.92 0.16
CA ALA A 279 12.35 3.85 1.60
C ALA A 279 13.67 3.46 2.26
N SER A 280 13.85 3.79 3.55
CA SER A 280 15.06 3.44 4.28
C SER A 280 14.84 3.41 5.79
N ALA A 281 15.64 2.61 6.49
CA ALA A 281 15.67 2.54 7.95
C ALA A 281 17.06 2.14 8.46
N GLN A 282 17.40 2.57 9.66
CA GLN A 282 18.58 2.07 10.37
C GLN A 282 18.25 0.73 11.04
N THR A 283 19.24 -0.15 11.12
CA THR A 283 19.11 -1.38 11.92
C THR A 283 19.15 -1.06 13.41
N ASP A 284 18.30 -1.72 14.20
CA ASP A 284 18.38 -1.73 15.65
C ASP A 284 19.59 -2.55 16.15
N SER A 285 19.74 -2.68 17.47
CA SER A 285 20.82 -3.46 18.11
C SER A 285 20.76 -4.97 17.81
N ASN A 286 19.67 -5.46 17.23
CA ASN A 286 19.46 -6.85 16.85
C ASN A 286 19.55 -7.06 15.33
N GLY A 287 19.87 -6.02 14.56
CA GLY A 287 19.95 -6.09 13.11
C GLY A 287 18.59 -6.03 12.40
N ASN A 288 17.54 -5.58 13.09
CA ASN A 288 16.22 -5.43 12.48
C ASN A 288 16.01 -4.01 11.96
N ALA A 289 15.37 -3.89 10.80
CA ALA A 289 14.97 -2.62 10.22
C ALA A 289 13.50 -2.68 9.78
N VAL A 290 12.76 -1.59 9.99
CA VAL A 290 11.36 -1.44 9.57
C VAL A 290 11.27 -0.27 8.61
N LEU A 291 11.03 -0.55 7.34
CA LEU A 291 10.97 0.43 6.26
C LEU A 291 9.51 0.80 6.00
N ASN A 292 9.16 2.06 6.16
CA ASN A 292 7.81 2.55 5.86
C ASN A 292 7.62 2.70 4.35
N VAL A 293 6.59 2.06 3.80
CA VAL A 293 6.22 2.12 2.38
C VAL A 293 4.73 2.49 2.18
N GLU A 294 4.04 2.83 3.26
CA GLU A 294 2.59 3.09 3.32
C GLU A 294 2.11 4.21 2.39
N ASN A 295 2.97 5.17 2.07
CA ASN A 295 2.65 6.33 1.25
C ASN A 295 3.12 6.19 -0.21
N ILE A 296 3.59 4.99 -0.60
CA ILE A 296 4.10 4.71 -1.94
C ILE A 296 3.14 3.71 -2.60
N HIS A 297 2.73 4.01 -3.84
CA HIS A 297 1.93 3.10 -4.65
C HIS A 297 2.68 1.77 -4.85
N MET A 298 1.99 0.64 -4.62
CA MET A 298 2.56 -0.70 -4.64
C MET A 298 2.04 -1.52 -5.84
N PRO A 299 2.81 -2.52 -6.34
CA PRO A 299 4.07 -3.00 -5.79
C PRO A 299 5.26 -2.08 -6.10
N LEU A 300 6.24 -2.08 -5.20
CA LEU A 300 7.55 -1.48 -5.51
C LEU A 300 8.39 -2.51 -6.27
N GLN A 301 9.05 -2.07 -7.33
CA GLN A 301 9.97 -2.91 -8.12
C GLN A 301 11.40 -2.44 -7.88
N GLY A 302 12.23 -3.28 -7.25
CA GLY A 302 13.55 -2.82 -6.85
C GLY A 302 14.38 -3.80 -6.04
N TYR A 303 15.50 -3.32 -5.51
CA TYR A 303 16.38 -4.06 -4.62
C TYR A 303 16.12 -3.69 -3.16
N ILE A 304 16.33 -4.65 -2.27
CA ILE A 304 16.56 -4.35 -0.85
C ILE A 304 18.04 -4.42 -0.62
N ARG A 305 18.64 -3.35 -0.11
CA ARG A 305 20.09 -3.25 0.12
C ARG A 305 20.37 -2.81 1.54
N SER A 306 21.55 -3.15 2.04
CA SER A 306 22.08 -2.64 3.29
C SER A 306 23.45 -2.03 3.04
N TYR A 307 23.70 -0.90 3.69
CA TYR A 307 24.97 -0.19 3.66
C TYR A 307 25.51 0.00 5.07
N GLY A 308 26.75 -0.41 5.30
CA GLY A 308 27.50 -0.18 6.53
C GLY A 308 28.69 0.74 6.29
N LEU A 309 29.41 1.09 7.35
CA LEU A 309 30.68 1.81 7.25
C LEU A 309 31.84 0.83 7.20
N ASP A 310 32.80 1.07 6.31
CA ASP A 310 34.08 0.37 6.33
C ASP A 310 35.03 0.93 7.41
N LEU A 311 36.24 0.36 7.51
CA LEU A 311 37.27 0.77 8.47
C LEU A 311 37.74 2.23 8.29
N LEU A 312 37.49 2.84 7.12
CA LEU A 312 37.82 4.21 6.80
C LEU A 312 36.62 5.15 6.94
N GLY A 313 35.46 4.63 7.38
CA GLY A 313 34.22 5.39 7.54
C GLY A 313 33.46 5.64 6.24
N SER A 314 33.80 4.94 5.14
CA SER A 314 33.09 5.05 3.87
C SER A 314 31.89 4.11 3.83
N SER A 315 30.80 4.54 3.18
CA SER A 315 29.60 3.71 3.00
C SER A 315 29.88 2.60 2.00
N VAL A 316 29.69 1.36 2.42
CA VAL A 316 29.89 0.15 1.60
C VAL A 316 28.65 -0.72 1.66
N MET A 317 28.22 -1.25 0.52
CA MET A 317 27.11 -2.19 0.45
C MET A 317 27.48 -3.52 1.13
N THR A 318 26.71 -3.93 2.12
CA THR A 318 26.95 -5.13 2.93
C THR A 318 25.99 -6.26 2.59
N ALA A 319 24.78 -5.94 2.13
CA ALA A 319 23.78 -6.91 1.74
C ALA A 319 22.93 -6.42 0.56
N THR A 320 22.42 -7.35 -0.26
CA THR A 320 21.44 -7.05 -1.32
C THR A 320 20.55 -8.26 -1.61
N THR A 321 19.36 -8.05 -2.15
CA THR A 321 18.65 -9.10 -2.90
C THR A 321 19.46 -9.48 -4.15
N SER A 322 19.34 -10.73 -4.60
CA SER A 322 20.07 -11.26 -5.76
C SER A 322 19.65 -10.65 -7.10
N SER A 323 18.42 -10.15 -7.18
CA SER A 323 17.83 -9.45 -8.33
C SER A 323 16.86 -8.39 -7.84
N PRO A 324 16.31 -7.53 -8.72
CA PRO A 324 15.10 -6.79 -8.41
C PRO A 324 13.98 -7.75 -8.01
N VAL A 325 13.19 -7.37 -7.02
CA VAL A 325 12.05 -8.11 -6.48
C VAL A 325 10.82 -7.23 -6.43
N THR A 326 9.65 -7.87 -6.35
CA THR A 326 8.36 -7.23 -6.13
C THR A 326 8.10 -7.10 -4.64
N ILE A 327 7.97 -5.86 -4.17
CA ILE A 327 7.92 -5.53 -2.75
C ILE A 327 6.54 -4.99 -2.40
N TRP A 328 5.90 -5.67 -1.46
CA TRP A 328 4.63 -5.27 -0.87
C TRP A 328 4.82 -4.92 0.60
N GLY A 329 4.00 -4.02 1.12
CA GLY A 329 3.87 -3.80 2.54
C GLY A 329 3.48 -5.10 3.25
N GLY A 330 4.17 -5.41 4.34
CA GLY A 330 4.10 -6.69 5.05
C GLY A 330 5.11 -7.75 4.56
N ASN A 331 5.85 -7.51 3.47
CA ASN A 331 6.95 -8.40 3.13
C ASN A 331 7.99 -8.39 4.26
N SER A 332 8.52 -9.56 4.58
CA SER A 332 9.62 -9.73 5.52
C SER A 332 10.81 -10.36 4.81
N TYR A 333 12.02 -9.89 5.10
CA TYR A 333 13.27 -10.42 4.55
C TYR A 333 14.25 -10.72 5.68
N ALA A 334 15.15 -11.67 5.45
CA ALA A 334 16.26 -11.95 6.36
C ALA A 334 17.59 -11.95 5.63
N ALA A 335 18.62 -11.39 6.26
CA ALA A 335 19.98 -11.48 5.75
C ALA A 335 20.58 -12.86 6.05
N THR A 336 21.20 -13.44 5.04
CA THR A 336 21.96 -14.69 5.15
C THR A 336 23.36 -14.48 4.62
N LEU A 337 24.37 -15.05 5.28
CA LEU A 337 25.75 -14.98 4.80
C LEU A 337 25.85 -15.61 3.41
N GLY A 338 26.51 -14.93 2.48
CA GLY A 338 26.78 -15.46 1.16
C GLY A 338 27.65 -16.72 1.24
N PRO A 339 27.52 -17.64 0.26
CA PRO A 339 28.24 -18.92 0.27
C PRO A 339 29.77 -18.81 0.23
N SER A 340 30.35 -17.63 -0.04
CA SER A 340 31.81 -17.43 -0.02
C SER A 340 32.41 -17.25 1.38
N LEU A 341 31.59 -17.08 2.43
CA LEU A 341 32.03 -16.85 3.81
C LEU A 341 31.25 -17.65 4.85
N ALA A 342 30.37 -18.58 4.45
CA ALA A 342 29.91 -19.61 5.38
C ALA A 342 31.18 -20.30 5.94
N PRO A 343 31.35 -20.42 7.27
CA PRO A 343 32.51 -21.12 7.83
C PRO A 343 32.56 -22.48 7.16
N GLY A 344 33.64 -22.70 6.39
CA GLY A 344 33.76 -23.86 5.55
C GLY A 344 33.50 -25.10 6.38
N SER A 345 32.50 -25.88 5.98
CA SER A 345 32.52 -27.31 6.22
C SER A 345 33.91 -27.75 5.80
N ALA A 346 34.78 -28.03 6.77
CA ALA A 346 36.12 -28.50 6.51
C ALA A 346 35.97 -29.64 5.51
N ALA A 347 36.53 -29.44 4.30
CA ALA A 347 36.58 -30.46 3.29
C ALA A 347 37.21 -31.69 3.97
N SER A 348 36.40 -32.70 4.21
CA SER A 348 36.86 -33.96 4.78
C SER A 348 37.85 -34.51 3.77
N ALA A 349 39.11 -34.62 4.18
CA ALA A 349 40.13 -35.26 3.37
C ALA A 349 39.63 -36.66 2.95
N PRO A 350 39.85 -37.09 1.69
CA PRO A 350 39.38 -38.38 1.21
C PRO A 350 40.15 -39.47 1.96
N THR A 351 39.51 -40.10 2.94
CA THR A 351 40.02 -41.31 3.58
C THR A 351 39.49 -42.50 2.78
N ASN A 352 40.34 -43.00 1.88
CA ASN A 352 40.17 -44.33 1.31
C ASN A 352 40.41 -45.38 2.40
N ALA A 353 39.35 -46.03 2.88
CA ALA A 353 39.43 -47.36 3.48
C ALA A 353 38.08 -48.11 3.33
N PRO A 354 38.08 -49.44 3.16
CA PRO A 354 36.96 -50.18 2.57
C PRO A 354 36.00 -50.81 3.60
N SER A 355 34.74 -50.93 3.15
CA SER A 355 33.71 -51.94 3.46
C SER A 355 33.46 -52.39 4.90
N SER A 356 32.21 -52.28 5.36
CA SER A 356 31.36 -53.44 5.63
C SER A 356 29.89 -53.05 5.86
N SER A 357 29.03 -53.93 5.39
CA SER A 357 27.57 -53.91 5.32
C SER A 357 26.86 -54.09 6.66
N ALA A 358 25.73 -53.42 6.85
CA ALA A 358 24.48 -54.04 7.33
C ALA A 358 23.32 -53.05 7.16
N GLY A 359 22.30 -53.46 6.41
CA GLY A 359 21.05 -52.73 6.28
C GLY A 359 20.04 -53.13 7.35
N THR A 360 19.10 -52.23 7.63
CA THR A 360 17.74 -52.57 8.06
C THR A 360 16.81 -51.41 7.72
N SER A 361 15.78 -51.75 6.95
CA SER A 361 14.63 -50.96 6.55
C SER A 361 13.52 -51.01 7.59
N SER A 362 12.78 -49.90 7.79
CA SER A 362 11.35 -49.96 8.13
C SER A 362 10.65 -48.64 7.80
N SER A 363 9.57 -48.75 7.02
CA SER A 363 8.65 -47.74 6.50
C SER A 363 7.59 -47.29 7.55
N PRO A 364 6.68 -46.34 7.23
CA PRO A 364 5.99 -45.46 8.18
C PRO A 364 4.58 -45.93 8.59
N LEU A 365 3.97 -45.22 9.55
CA LEU A 365 2.56 -45.37 9.96
C LEU A 365 1.79 -44.05 9.78
N SER A 366 0.56 -44.18 9.27
CA SER A 366 -0.42 -43.13 8.97
C SER A 366 -1.67 -43.25 9.87
N ALA A 367 -2.59 -42.27 9.70
CA ALA A 367 -3.95 -42.09 10.23
C ALA A 367 -4.03 -41.33 11.59
N ASP A 368 -4.97 -40.42 11.85
CA ASP A 368 -6.40 -40.51 11.52
C ASP A 368 -7.16 -39.15 11.50
N THR A 369 -8.41 -39.24 11.06
CA THR A 369 -9.40 -38.23 10.60
C THR A 369 -10.42 -37.86 11.69
N VAL A 370 -11.03 -36.66 11.71
CA VAL A 370 -12.46 -36.44 12.13
C VAL A 370 -13.08 -35.20 11.47
N THR A 371 -14.32 -35.34 10.99
CA THR A 371 -15.27 -34.33 10.48
C THR A 371 -16.55 -34.33 11.34
N ALA A 372 -17.27 -33.20 11.44
CA ALA A 372 -18.74 -33.14 11.66
C ALA A 372 -19.28 -31.72 11.36
N THR A 373 -20.60 -31.49 11.44
CA THR A 373 -21.59 -31.31 10.36
C THR A 373 -22.61 -30.23 10.82
N ALA A 374 -23.42 -29.72 9.88
CA ALA A 374 -24.30 -28.55 9.87
C ALA A 374 -25.48 -28.42 10.87
N GLY A 375 -25.97 -27.16 11.01
CA GLY A 375 -27.38 -26.78 10.78
C GLY A 375 -28.20 -26.26 11.98
N GLN A 376 -28.83 -25.07 11.84
CA GLN A 376 -30.28 -24.83 12.01
C GLN A 376 -30.71 -23.34 11.83
N SER A 377 -31.99 -23.16 11.48
CA SER A 377 -32.70 -21.95 10.99
C SER A 377 -33.59 -21.28 12.06
N LEU A 378 -34.08 -20.05 11.81
CA LEU A 378 -35.52 -19.63 11.83
C LEU A 378 -35.79 -18.10 11.92
N SER A 379 -36.61 -17.62 10.97
CA SER A 379 -37.77 -16.69 11.03
C SER A 379 -37.72 -15.24 11.58
N SER A 380 -37.91 -14.28 10.64
CA SER A 380 -38.87 -13.15 10.55
C SER A 380 -39.58 -12.52 11.77
N ALA A 381 -39.59 -11.17 11.84
CA ALA A 381 -40.77 -10.36 12.22
C ALA A 381 -40.63 -8.85 11.86
N SER A 382 -41.71 -8.29 11.29
CA SER A 382 -41.96 -6.88 10.98
C SER A 382 -42.34 -6.03 12.20
N ALA A 383 -42.11 -4.69 12.15
CA ALA A 383 -43.11 -3.65 12.48
C ALA A 383 -42.53 -2.21 12.58
N THR A 384 -43.03 -1.35 11.68
CA THR A 384 -43.54 0.04 11.82
C THR A 384 -42.98 1.08 12.81
N LEU A 385 -42.80 2.27 12.22
CA LEU A 385 -42.50 3.63 12.73
C LEU A 385 -43.46 4.15 13.84
N PRO A 386 -43.07 5.23 14.55
CA PRO A 386 -43.66 6.53 14.17
C PRO A 386 -42.71 7.73 14.11
N THR A 387 -43.14 8.67 13.28
CA THR A 387 -42.69 10.02 12.94
C THR A 387 -42.65 11.02 14.10
N GLN A 388 -41.68 11.95 14.08
CA GLN A 388 -41.91 13.38 14.39
C GLN A 388 -40.86 14.31 13.76
N ILE A 389 -41.23 15.59 13.60
CA ILE A 389 -40.92 16.50 12.48
C ILE A 389 -40.08 17.71 12.93
N SER A 390 -39.02 18.04 12.14
CA SER A 390 -38.36 19.36 11.88
C SER A 390 -37.62 20.15 13.00
N PRO A 391 -36.80 21.19 12.66
CA PRO A 391 -36.15 21.54 11.39
C PRO A 391 -34.66 21.91 11.55
N THR A 392 -33.76 21.30 10.78
CA THR A 392 -32.46 21.86 10.34
C THR A 392 -31.89 20.84 9.36
N ALA A 393 -31.48 21.29 8.17
CA ALA A 393 -31.16 20.44 7.01
C ALA A 393 -30.32 19.21 7.41
N PRO A 394 -30.87 17.98 7.36
CA PRO A 394 -30.12 16.81 7.73
C PRO A 394 -29.42 16.28 6.48
N HIS A 395 -28.09 16.18 6.52
CA HIS A 395 -27.39 15.16 5.74
C HIS A 395 -27.82 13.79 6.28
N ARG A 396 -28.99 13.32 5.84
CA ARG A 396 -29.54 12.01 6.15
C ARG A 396 -29.03 11.06 5.06
N LEU A 397 -27.80 10.59 5.21
CA LEU A 397 -27.34 9.42 4.48
C LEU A 397 -27.91 8.20 5.21
N MET A 398 -28.89 7.56 4.60
CA MET A 398 -29.48 6.29 5.01
C MET A 398 -29.68 5.48 3.71
N HIS A 399 -29.35 4.20 3.51
CA HIS A 399 -28.77 3.14 4.32
C HIS A 399 -28.69 1.82 3.50
N LEU A 400 -27.75 0.91 3.83
CA LEU A 400 -27.29 -0.25 3.05
C LEU A 400 -27.95 -1.57 3.51
N VAL A 401 -29.16 -1.90 3.03
CA VAL A 401 -29.91 -3.08 3.53
C VAL A 401 -29.23 -4.43 3.23
N SER A 402 -29.08 -5.19 4.32
CA SER A 402 -28.58 -6.56 4.52
C SER A 402 -29.11 -7.64 3.56
N ARG A 403 -28.23 -8.63 3.32
CA ARG A 403 -28.49 -9.93 2.70
C ARG A 403 -29.66 -10.66 3.37
N THR A 404 -30.44 -11.37 2.57
CA THR A 404 -31.11 -12.62 2.99
C THR A 404 -30.16 -13.78 2.71
N SER A 405 -30.25 -14.78 3.58
CA SER A 405 -29.44 -16.01 3.72
C SER A 405 -29.04 -16.72 2.43
#